data_AF-A0A7R9SWC3-F1
#
_entry.id   AF-A0A7R9SWC3-F1
#
_cell.length_a   1.000
_cell.length_b   1.000
_cell.length_c   1.000
_cell.angle_alpha   90.00
_cell.angle_beta   90.00
_cell.angle_gamma   90.00
#
_symmetry.space_group_name_H-M   'P 1'
#
loop_
_entity.id
_entity.type
_entity.pdbx_description
1 polymer ?
#
loop_
_entity_poly.entity_id
_entity_poly.type
_entity_poly.pdbx_seq_one_letter_code
_entity_poly.pdbx_strand_id
1 'polypeptide(L)'
;SLHHTRGESVAASGPAPNGASPPAASFAAVDAFAKLTVLLVKTVGDPSQGGGGTTVGRLACLSRVWNAIGLACAREAEDRPAVFTGKSYMRMYAIWLRELACPDQVLDLSRHEVQALFAQTLLRLNPRQVPGFAYCWLELVSNRTLLPRLLGSPNREGWVLLEQLLCAGLRFLSPHLLRRPLRLRDSVRTLYRGCLRVLLVLLHDFPE
;
A
#
# COMPACT_ATOMS: atom_id res chain seq x y z
N SER A 1 -8.37 53.01 -57.83
CA SER A 1 -9.57 53.06 -56.97
C SER A 1 -9.65 51.74 -56.22
N LEU A 2 -9.77 51.64 -54.88
CA LEU A 2 -10.73 52.32 -53.96
C LEU A 2 -12.18 51.99 -54.39
N HIS A 3 -13.13 51.50 -53.59
CA HIS A 3 -13.33 51.36 -52.13
C HIS A 3 -14.16 50.06 -51.85
N HIS A 4 -14.46 49.57 -50.63
CA HIS A 4 -13.82 49.56 -49.29
C HIS A 4 -14.81 48.87 -48.30
N THR A 5 -14.35 47.93 -47.43
CA THR A 5 -14.74 47.75 -45.99
C THR A 5 -14.20 46.40 -45.47
N ARG A 6 -13.38 46.34 -44.42
CA ARG A 6 -13.69 46.39 -42.97
C ARG A 6 -14.17 45.02 -42.42
N GLY A 7 -13.58 44.45 -41.37
CA GLY A 7 -12.47 44.98 -40.56
C GLY A 7 -11.82 43.95 -39.64
N GLU A 8 -10.78 44.41 -38.96
CA GLU A 8 -10.04 43.65 -37.95
C GLU A 8 -10.92 43.35 -36.73
N SER A 9 -10.73 42.16 -36.13
CA SER A 9 -10.98 41.95 -34.71
C SER A 9 -10.00 40.91 -34.19
N VAL A 10 -8.91 41.40 -33.59
CA VAL A 10 -8.06 40.59 -32.72
C VAL A 10 -8.86 40.31 -31.44
N ALA A 11 -9.61 39.21 -31.45
CA ALA A 11 -10.32 38.74 -30.27
C ALA A 11 -9.31 38.10 -29.30
N ALA A 12 -9.11 38.76 -28.16
CA ALA A 12 -8.12 38.39 -27.16
C ALA A 12 -8.29 36.95 -26.65
N SER A 13 -7.15 36.33 -26.31
CA SER A 13 -7.11 35.12 -25.49
C SER A 13 -7.72 35.40 -24.12
N GLY A 14 -8.99 35.00 -23.95
CA GLY A 14 -9.65 35.01 -22.65
C GLY A 14 -9.21 33.81 -21.81
N PRO A 15 -8.76 33.99 -20.55
CA PRO A 15 -8.44 32.86 -19.70
C PRO A 15 -9.73 32.10 -19.37
N ALA A 16 -9.78 30.80 -19.69
CA ALA A 16 -10.92 29.96 -19.35
C ALA A 16 -11.09 29.88 -17.82
N PRO A 17 -12.24 30.28 -17.26
CA PRO A 17 -12.45 30.23 -15.82
C PRO A 17 -12.86 28.81 -15.42
N ASN A 18 -11.86 27.95 -15.21
CA ASN A 18 -12.09 26.63 -14.62
C ASN A 18 -11.03 26.35 -13.54
N GLY A 19 -11.29 26.87 -12.34
CA GLY A 19 -10.76 26.32 -11.09
C GLY A 19 -11.37 24.96 -10.76
N ALA A 20 -11.42 24.06 -11.75
CA ALA A 20 -11.87 22.70 -11.57
C ALA A 20 -10.80 21.95 -10.76
N SER A 21 -11.03 21.82 -9.46
CA SER A 21 -10.30 20.86 -8.63
C SER A 21 -10.31 19.50 -9.35
N PRO A 22 -9.17 18.79 -9.46
CA PRO A 22 -9.14 17.50 -10.14
C PRO A 22 -10.20 16.57 -9.53
N PRO A 23 -10.96 15.81 -10.34
CA PRO A 23 -12.04 14.99 -9.84
C PRO A 23 -11.50 14.05 -8.76
N ALA A 24 -12.14 14.03 -7.59
CA ALA A 24 -11.75 13.18 -6.49
C ALA A 24 -11.71 11.73 -6.98
N ALA A 25 -10.53 11.09 -6.89
CA ALA A 25 -10.32 9.76 -7.43
C ALA A 25 -11.34 8.77 -6.81
N SER A 26 -12.26 8.27 -7.63
CA SER A 26 -13.29 7.35 -7.16
C SER A 26 -12.67 5.98 -6.91
N PHE A 27 -12.52 5.65 -5.63
CA PHE A 27 -12.03 4.34 -5.19
C PHE A 27 -13.11 3.26 -5.19
N ALA A 28 -14.32 3.52 -5.69
CA ALA A 28 -15.44 2.57 -5.64
C ALA A 28 -15.10 1.20 -6.28
N ALA A 29 -14.41 1.20 -7.42
CA ALA A 29 -13.95 -0.03 -8.07
C ALA A 29 -12.87 -0.78 -7.26
N VAL A 30 -11.96 -0.04 -6.63
CA VAL A 30 -10.91 -0.59 -5.74
C VAL A 30 -11.54 -1.25 -4.51
N ASP A 31 -12.52 -0.58 -3.89
CA ASP A 31 -13.24 -1.08 -2.72
C ASP A 31 -14.08 -2.32 -3.06
N ALA A 32 -14.74 -2.32 -4.23
CA ALA A 32 -15.50 -3.46 -4.72
C ALA A 32 -14.60 -4.67 -4.99
N PHE A 33 -13.48 -4.49 -5.68
CA PHE A 33 -12.50 -5.55 -5.94
C PHE A 33 -11.87 -6.09 -4.64
N ALA A 34 -11.54 -5.21 -3.69
CA ALA A 34 -10.98 -5.60 -2.41
C ALA A 34 -11.96 -6.49 -1.62
N LYS A 35 -13.24 -6.09 -1.55
CA LYS A 35 -14.31 -6.89 -0.93
C LYS A 35 -14.59 -8.20 -1.66
N LEU A 36 -14.64 -8.19 -2.99
CA LEU A 36 -14.83 -9.39 -3.81
C LEU A 36 -13.71 -10.42 -3.57
N THR A 37 -12.45 -9.97 -3.46
CA THR A 37 -11.32 -10.84 -3.09
C THR A 37 -11.54 -11.53 -1.74
N VAL A 38 -12.02 -10.79 -0.73
CA VAL A 38 -12.32 -11.35 0.60
C VAL A 38 -13.47 -12.37 0.54
N LEU A 39 -14.53 -12.10 -0.23
CA LEU A 39 -15.63 -13.05 -0.45
C LEU A 39 -15.15 -14.32 -1.17
N LEU A 40 -14.32 -14.19 -2.20
CA LEU A 40 -13.75 -15.35 -2.90
C LEU A 40 -12.93 -16.22 -1.95
N VAL A 41 -12.05 -15.63 -1.12
CA VAL A 41 -11.24 -16.37 -0.13
C VAL A 41 -12.12 -17.08 0.92
N LYS A 42 -13.32 -16.56 1.24
CA LYS A 42 -14.31 -17.26 2.09
C LYS A 42 -14.91 -18.48 1.39
N THR A 43 -15.21 -18.37 0.10
CA THR A 43 -15.81 -19.47 -0.70
C THR A 43 -14.81 -20.55 -1.13
N VAL A 44 -13.50 -20.26 -1.08
CA VAL A 44 -12.45 -21.27 -1.34
C VAL A 44 -12.49 -22.31 -0.22
N GLY A 45 -13.01 -23.50 -0.53
CA GLY A 45 -13.08 -24.60 0.44
C GLY A 45 -14.35 -24.60 1.29
N ASP A 46 -15.51 -24.48 0.66
CA ASP A 46 -16.77 -24.79 1.31
C ASP A 46 -16.83 -26.31 1.61
N PRO A 47 -17.03 -26.73 2.87
CA PRO A 47 -17.04 -28.16 3.24
C PRO A 47 -18.17 -28.97 2.60
N SER A 48 -19.18 -28.32 2.02
CA SER A 48 -20.25 -28.99 1.25
C SER A 48 -19.77 -29.61 -0.07
N GLN A 49 -18.62 -29.20 -0.61
CA GLN A 49 -18.10 -29.66 -1.91
C GLN A 49 -16.99 -30.73 -1.84
N GLY A 50 -17.02 -31.63 -0.86
CA GLY A 50 -16.35 -32.95 -0.91
C GLY A 50 -14.81 -32.99 -1.03
N GLY A 51 -14.13 -31.86 -1.17
CA GLY A 51 -12.68 -31.72 -1.28
C GLY A 51 -12.19 -30.71 -0.26
N GLY A 52 -11.32 -31.14 0.66
CA GLY A 52 -10.88 -30.34 1.80
C GLY A 52 -10.11 -29.09 1.39
N GLY A 53 -10.82 -27.96 1.21
CA GLY A 53 -10.21 -26.65 1.04
C GLY A 53 -9.71 -26.12 2.37
N THR A 54 -8.56 -26.64 2.78
CA THR A 54 -7.87 -26.30 4.03
C THR A 54 -7.52 -24.81 4.10
N THR A 55 -7.28 -24.32 5.31
CA THR A 55 -6.71 -23.00 5.62
C THR A 55 -5.52 -22.64 4.71
N VAL A 56 -4.67 -23.63 4.41
CA VAL A 56 -3.53 -23.52 3.48
C VAL A 56 -3.96 -23.09 2.07
N GLY A 57 -5.04 -23.66 1.52
CA GLY A 57 -5.56 -23.31 0.19
C GLY A 57 -6.09 -21.88 0.12
N ARG A 58 -6.76 -21.42 1.18
CA ARG A 58 -7.24 -20.03 1.32
C ARG A 58 -6.07 -19.04 1.40
N LEU A 59 -5.05 -19.34 2.21
CA LEU A 59 -3.82 -18.54 2.30
C LEU A 59 -3.05 -18.51 0.96
N ALA A 60 -2.96 -19.63 0.24
CA ALA A 60 -2.33 -19.70 -1.07
C ALA A 60 -3.11 -18.92 -2.16
N CYS A 61 -4.45 -18.86 -2.07
CA CYS A 61 -5.26 -17.97 -2.90
C CYS A 61 -4.94 -16.50 -2.60
N LEU A 62 -4.99 -16.10 -1.33
CA LEU A 62 -4.74 -14.74 -0.86
C LEU A 62 -3.33 -14.26 -1.25
N SER A 63 -2.31 -15.10 -1.03
CA SER A 63 -0.92 -14.85 -1.43
C SER A 63 -0.78 -14.57 -2.93
N ARG A 64 -1.42 -15.37 -3.79
CA ARG A 64 -1.39 -15.16 -5.25
C ARG A 64 -2.00 -13.82 -5.66
N VAL A 65 -3.17 -13.46 -5.12
CA VAL A 65 -3.81 -12.18 -5.43
C VAL A 65 -2.95 -11.01 -4.96
N TRP A 66 -2.47 -11.04 -3.72
CA TRP A 66 -1.61 -10.01 -3.15
C TRP A 66 -0.30 -9.81 -3.91
N ASN A 67 0.31 -10.89 -4.40
CA ASN A 67 1.56 -10.82 -5.17
C ASN A 67 1.34 -10.36 -6.61
N ALA A 68 0.26 -10.79 -7.27
CA ALA A 68 -0.09 -10.31 -8.60
C ALA A 68 -0.36 -8.79 -8.60
N ILE A 69 -1.06 -8.31 -7.57
CA ILE A 69 -1.34 -6.89 -7.36
C ILE A 69 -0.09 -6.10 -6.97
N GLY A 70 0.82 -6.70 -6.20
CA GLY A 70 2.13 -6.10 -5.90
C GLY A 70 3.02 -5.96 -7.14
N LEU A 71 3.03 -6.98 -7.99
CA LEU A 71 3.72 -6.94 -9.28
C LEU A 71 3.11 -5.89 -10.22
N ALA A 72 1.78 -5.75 -10.25
CA ALA A 72 1.11 -4.70 -11.01
C ALA A 72 1.46 -3.29 -10.50
N CYS A 73 1.53 -3.11 -9.17
CA CYS A 73 1.98 -1.87 -8.53
C CYS A 73 3.41 -1.50 -8.92
N ALA A 74 4.34 -2.48 -8.88
CA ALA A 74 5.73 -2.28 -9.29
C ALA A 74 5.85 -1.90 -10.76
N ARG A 75 5.15 -2.61 -11.67
CA ARG A 75 5.12 -2.30 -13.10
C ARG A 75 4.58 -0.91 -13.39
N GLU A 76 3.44 -0.52 -12.81
CA GLU A 76 2.88 0.82 -13.06
C GLU A 76 3.81 1.94 -12.54
N ALA A 77 4.51 1.71 -11.43
CA ALA A 77 5.50 2.66 -10.92
C ALA A 77 6.75 2.79 -11.81
N GLU A 78 7.12 1.72 -12.54
CA GLU A 78 8.24 1.69 -13.48
C GLU A 78 7.84 2.26 -14.86
N ASP A 79 6.71 1.84 -15.42
CA ASP A 79 6.20 2.26 -16.72
C ASP A 79 5.73 3.73 -16.73
N ARG A 80 5.12 4.20 -15.63
CA ARG A 80 4.39 5.49 -15.57
C ARG A 80 4.70 6.29 -14.29
N PRO A 81 5.98 6.53 -13.95
CA PRO A 81 6.40 7.15 -12.68
C PRO A 81 5.87 8.58 -12.46
N ALA A 82 5.58 9.33 -13.54
CA ALA A 82 5.08 10.71 -13.45
C ALA A 82 3.63 10.82 -12.96
N VAL A 83 2.82 9.76 -13.13
CA VAL A 83 1.39 9.72 -12.72
C VAL A 83 1.11 8.68 -11.64
N PHE A 84 2.08 7.81 -11.32
CA PHE A 84 1.94 6.83 -10.26
C PHE A 84 1.78 7.49 -8.88
N THR A 85 0.65 7.19 -8.20
CA THR A 85 0.36 7.74 -6.87
C THR A 85 0.42 6.71 -5.73
N GLY A 86 0.41 5.40 -6.05
CA GLY A 86 0.34 4.31 -5.06
C GLY A 86 -0.96 4.20 -4.25
N LYS A 87 -1.75 5.27 -4.14
CA LYS A 87 -2.91 5.37 -3.23
C LYS A 87 -3.98 4.30 -3.45
N SER A 88 -4.26 3.94 -4.70
CA SER A 88 -5.22 2.87 -5.03
C SER A 88 -4.77 1.51 -4.48
N TYR A 89 -3.49 1.16 -4.67
CA TYR A 89 -2.90 -0.07 -4.12
C TYR A 89 -2.86 -0.06 -2.60
N MET A 90 -2.44 1.07 -2.01
CA MET A 90 -2.41 1.26 -0.56
C MET A 90 -3.79 1.07 0.08
N ARG A 91 -4.83 1.69 -0.49
CA ARG A 91 -6.21 1.55 -0.03
C ARG A 91 -6.69 0.10 -0.11
N MET A 92 -6.40 -0.59 -1.21
CA MET A 92 -6.75 -1.99 -1.42
C MET A 92 -6.10 -2.91 -0.37
N TYR A 93 -4.79 -2.76 -0.12
CA TYR A 93 -4.09 -3.50 0.94
C TYR A 93 -4.63 -3.16 2.34
N ALA A 94 -4.94 -1.88 2.61
CA ALA A 94 -5.52 -1.46 3.89
C ALA A 94 -6.93 -2.03 4.13
N ILE A 95 -7.75 -2.17 3.07
CA ILE A 95 -9.05 -2.85 3.15
C ILE A 95 -8.82 -4.33 3.48
N TRP A 96 -7.99 -5.05 2.72
CA TRP A 96 -7.71 -6.46 3.02
C TRP A 96 -7.20 -6.69 4.44
N LEU A 97 -6.27 -5.86 4.89
CA LEU A 97 -5.73 -5.92 6.25
C LEU A 97 -6.83 -5.72 7.30
N ARG A 98 -7.79 -4.81 7.07
CA ARG A 98 -8.92 -4.56 7.96
C ARG A 98 -9.95 -5.69 7.95
N GLU A 99 -10.41 -6.11 6.77
CA GLU A 99 -11.46 -7.13 6.64
C GLU A 99 -10.98 -8.48 7.21
N LEU A 100 -9.71 -8.85 6.97
CA LEU A 100 -9.10 -10.07 7.51
C LEU A 100 -8.59 -9.92 8.95
N ALA A 101 -8.62 -8.71 9.52
CA ALA A 101 -8.35 -8.50 10.94
C ALA A 101 -9.56 -8.78 11.83
N CYS A 102 -10.78 -8.76 11.29
CA CYS A 102 -12.01 -9.03 12.03
C CYS A 102 -12.13 -10.52 12.40
N PRO A 103 -12.60 -10.90 13.61
CA PRO A 103 -13.06 -12.26 13.85
C PRO A 103 -14.25 -12.59 12.93
N ASP A 104 -14.09 -13.61 12.10
CA ASP A 104 -15.13 -14.12 11.21
C ASP A 104 -15.29 -15.62 11.45
N GLN A 105 -16.53 -16.09 11.61
CA GLN A 105 -16.84 -17.49 11.92
C GLN A 105 -16.60 -18.43 10.72
N VAL A 106 -16.50 -17.89 9.49
CA VAL A 106 -16.28 -18.65 8.25
C VAL A 106 -14.79 -18.72 7.89
N LEU A 107 -14.02 -17.68 8.22
CA LEU A 107 -12.57 -17.64 8.00
C LEU A 107 -11.80 -18.18 9.20
N ASP A 108 -11.69 -19.52 9.26
CA ASP A 108 -10.70 -20.19 10.11
C ASP A 108 -9.29 -20.08 9.50
N LEU A 109 -8.80 -18.84 9.41
CA LEU A 109 -7.44 -18.48 9.09
C LEU A 109 -6.73 -18.13 10.39
N SER A 110 -5.55 -18.71 10.63
CA SER A 110 -4.71 -18.24 11.73
C SER A 110 -4.39 -16.77 11.52
N ARG A 111 -4.79 -15.94 12.48
CA ARG A 111 -4.61 -14.48 12.41
C ARG A 111 -3.14 -14.11 12.28
N HIS A 112 -2.23 -14.94 12.81
CA HIS A 112 -0.79 -14.73 12.69
C HIS A 112 -0.27 -15.08 11.29
N GLU A 113 -0.75 -16.17 10.67
CA GLU A 113 -0.38 -16.56 9.30
C GLU A 113 -0.76 -15.48 8.27
N VAL A 114 -1.96 -14.90 8.39
CA VAL A 114 -2.42 -13.82 7.50
C VAL A 114 -1.53 -12.57 7.64
N GLN A 115 -1.15 -12.22 8.87
CA GLN A 115 -0.30 -11.05 9.14
C GLN A 115 1.15 -11.28 8.70
N ALA A 116 1.68 -12.49 8.90
CA ALA A 116 2.98 -12.91 8.38
C ALA A 116 3.01 -12.86 6.84
N LEU A 117 1.97 -13.38 6.18
CA LEU A 117 1.83 -13.32 4.72
C LEU A 117 1.73 -11.87 4.21
N PHE A 118 1.06 -10.99 4.95
CA PHE A 118 0.97 -9.57 4.61
C PHE A 118 2.32 -8.86 4.76
N ALA A 119 3.06 -9.14 5.84
CA ALA A 119 4.42 -8.66 6.05
C ALA A 119 5.38 -9.15 4.94
N GLN A 120 5.33 -10.42 4.56
CA GLN A 120 6.09 -10.96 3.41
C GLN A 120 5.73 -10.27 2.08
N THR A 121 4.46 -9.89 1.91
CA THR A 121 4.00 -9.15 0.73
C THR A 121 4.54 -7.72 0.73
N LEU A 122 4.56 -7.04 1.88
CA LEU A 122 5.19 -5.72 2.03
C LEU A 122 6.72 -5.78 1.82
N LEU A 123 7.40 -6.86 2.20
CA LEU A 123 8.82 -7.05 1.93
C LEU A 123 9.13 -7.14 0.42
N ARG A 124 8.22 -7.74 -0.37
CA ARG A 124 8.24 -7.76 -1.85
C ARG A 124 7.83 -6.43 -2.51
N LEU A 125 7.33 -5.47 -1.73
CA LEU A 125 6.97 -4.12 -2.15
C LEU A 125 7.87 -3.07 -1.48
N ASN A 126 9.07 -3.46 -1.06
CA ASN A 126 9.90 -2.58 -0.25
C ASN A 126 10.27 -1.28 -0.99
N PRO A 127 10.53 -0.18 -0.26
CA PRO A 127 10.80 1.13 -0.87
C PRO A 127 12.03 1.17 -1.80
N ARG A 128 12.95 0.20 -1.73
CA ARG A 128 14.09 0.12 -2.67
C ARG A 128 13.70 -0.50 -4.00
N GLN A 129 12.68 -1.35 -4.04
CA GLN A 129 12.13 -1.94 -5.27
C GLN A 129 11.09 -1.01 -5.92
N VAL A 130 10.24 -0.36 -5.11
CA VAL A 130 9.20 0.56 -5.62
C VAL A 130 9.28 1.93 -4.91
N PRO A 131 10.24 2.81 -5.29
CA PRO A 131 10.46 4.10 -4.59
C PRO A 131 9.24 5.02 -4.57
N GLY A 132 8.44 5.02 -5.64
CA GLY A 132 7.19 5.79 -5.70
C GLY A 132 6.14 5.34 -4.68
N PHE A 133 6.21 4.09 -4.21
CA PHE A 133 5.29 3.52 -3.23
C PHE A 133 5.77 3.70 -1.77
N ALA A 134 6.96 4.26 -1.53
CA ALA A 134 7.60 4.32 -0.22
C ALA A 134 6.72 4.88 0.93
N TYR A 135 5.90 5.90 0.64
CA TYR A 135 4.95 6.46 1.60
C TYR A 135 3.80 5.53 1.93
N CYS A 136 3.16 5.02 0.89
CA CYS A 136 2.06 4.07 0.99
C CYS A 136 2.49 2.80 1.73
N TRP A 137 3.69 2.31 1.42
CA TRP A 137 4.32 1.19 2.11
C TRP A 137 4.52 1.47 3.60
N LEU A 138 5.06 2.64 3.96
CA LEU A 138 5.29 3.00 5.36
C LEU A 138 3.98 3.15 6.14
N GLU A 139 2.95 3.69 5.51
CA GLU A 139 1.59 3.77 6.09
C GLU A 139 1.02 2.36 6.38
N LEU A 140 1.21 1.40 5.47
CA LEU A 140 0.81 0.01 5.67
C LEU A 140 1.62 -0.71 6.77
N VAL A 141 2.94 -0.49 6.85
CA VAL A 141 3.79 -1.05 7.92
C VAL A 141 3.42 -0.48 9.29
N SER A 142 3.10 0.82 9.35
CA SER A 142 2.68 1.51 10.58
C SER A 142 1.25 1.20 11.04
N ASN A 143 0.55 0.26 10.39
CA ASN A 143 -0.83 -0.04 10.70
C ASN A 143 -0.99 -0.65 12.11
N ARG A 144 -1.82 -0.01 12.94
CA ARG A 144 -2.11 -0.41 14.33
C ARG A 144 -2.57 -1.86 14.53
N THR A 145 -3.10 -2.52 13.49
CA THR A 145 -3.55 -3.92 13.57
C THR A 145 -2.46 -4.93 13.21
N LEU A 146 -1.40 -4.48 12.52
CA LEU A 146 -0.33 -5.34 12.02
C LEU A 146 0.69 -5.64 13.12
N LEU A 147 1.30 -4.61 13.70
CA LEU A 147 2.42 -4.77 14.64
C LEU A 147 2.09 -5.66 15.85
N PRO A 148 0.99 -5.46 16.60
CA PRO A 148 0.72 -6.27 17.79
C PRO A 148 0.43 -7.74 17.46
N ARG A 149 -0.16 -8.02 16.29
CA ARG A 149 -0.48 -9.39 15.86
C ARG A 149 0.72 -10.14 15.32
N LEU A 150 1.63 -9.42 14.67
CA LEU A 150 2.88 -9.97 14.17
C LEU A 150 3.81 -10.31 15.35
N LEU A 151 3.90 -9.43 16.36
CA LEU A 151 4.71 -9.65 17.56
C LEU A 151 4.12 -10.72 18.50
N GLY A 152 2.80 -10.86 18.55
CA GLY A 152 2.12 -11.96 19.25
C GLY A 152 2.18 -13.32 18.54
N SER A 153 2.93 -13.47 17.45
CA SER A 153 3.09 -14.75 16.75
C SER A 153 3.84 -15.78 17.61
N PRO A 154 3.44 -17.07 17.60
CA PRO A 154 4.26 -18.14 18.17
C PRO A 154 5.66 -18.17 17.53
N ASN A 155 6.63 -18.72 18.27
CA ASN A 155 8.02 -18.94 17.86
C ASN A 155 8.82 -17.70 17.39
N ARG A 156 8.38 -16.48 17.74
CA ARG A 156 9.00 -15.20 17.31
C ARG A 156 9.11 -15.01 15.79
N GLU A 157 8.44 -15.80 14.94
CA GLU A 157 8.55 -15.69 13.47
C GLU A 157 8.17 -14.29 12.95
N GLY A 158 7.12 -13.69 13.52
CA GLY A 158 6.73 -12.33 13.20
C GLY A 158 7.73 -11.25 13.62
N TRP A 159 8.58 -11.51 14.62
CA TRP A 159 9.65 -10.58 15.02
C TRP A 159 10.71 -10.47 13.93
N VAL A 160 11.09 -11.61 13.32
CA VAL A 160 12.03 -11.64 12.18
C VAL A 160 11.44 -10.89 10.99
N LEU A 161 10.14 -11.05 10.72
CA LEU A 161 9.46 -10.29 9.65
C LEU A 161 9.41 -8.79 9.95
N LEU A 162 9.19 -8.39 11.21
CA LEU A 162 9.23 -6.99 11.61
C LEU A 162 10.63 -6.39 11.46
N GLU A 163 11.66 -7.07 11.94
CA GLU A 163 13.06 -6.66 11.80
C GLU A 163 13.40 -6.41 10.32
N GLN A 164 13.01 -7.34 9.44
CA GLN A 164 13.22 -7.21 7.99
C GLN A 164 12.48 -6.00 7.41
N LEU A 165 11.25 -5.71 7.85
CA LEU A 165 10.49 -4.52 7.43
C LEU A 165 11.20 -3.23 7.88
N LEU A 166 11.55 -3.12 9.16
CA LEU A 166 12.28 -1.96 9.70
C LEU A 166 13.61 -1.75 8.98
N CYS A 167 14.37 -2.83 8.79
CA CYS A 167 15.61 -2.82 8.02
C CYS A 167 15.39 -2.38 6.56
N ALA A 168 14.31 -2.78 5.91
CA ALA A 168 14.00 -2.34 4.54
C ALA A 168 13.74 -0.83 4.47
N GLY A 169 12.96 -0.28 5.41
CA GLY A 169 12.71 1.16 5.53
C GLY A 169 13.97 1.97 5.86
N LEU A 170 14.79 1.51 6.81
CA LEU A 170 16.04 2.16 7.19
C LEU A 170 17.09 2.10 6.07
N ARG A 171 17.23 0.96 5.37
CA ARG A 171 18.13 0.81 4.21
C ARG A 171 17.73 1.72 3.05
N PHE A 172 16.45 2.06 2.89
CA PHE A 172 15.98 3.04 1.92
C PHE A 172 16.35 4.48 2.31
N LEU A 173 16.20 4.84 3.58
CA LEU A 173 16.53 6.18 4.07
C LEU A 173 18.03 6.45 4.17
N SER A 174 18.83 5.44 4.53
CA SER A 174 20.28 5.48 4.73
C SER A 174 21.06 6.34 3.72
N PRO A 175 20.98 6.12 2.39
CA PRO A 175 21.75 6.92 1.41
C PRO A 175 21.36 8.40 1.38
N HIS A 176 20.12 8.75 1.75
CA HIS A 176 19.67 10.14 1.79
C HIS A 176 20.16 10.86 3.06
N LEU A 177 20.14 10.16 4.19
CA LEU A 177 20.62 10.68 5.48
C LEU A 177 22.15 10.86 5.47
N LEU A 178 22.89 9.86 5.02
CA LEU A 178 24.36 9.87 5.01
C LEU A 178 24.95 10.91 4.05
N ARG A 179 24.35 11.09 2.86
CA ARG A 179 24.93 11.96 1.81
C ARG A 179 24.55 13.45 1.94
N ARG A 180 23.41 13.79 2.59
CA ARG A 180 22.90 15.17 2.65
C ARG A 180 22.11 15.49 3.95
N PRO A 181 22.70 15.36 5.15
CA PRO A 181 22.00 15.60 6.41
C PRO A 181 21.38 17.01 6.50
N LEU A 182 22.07 18.04 6.00
CA LEU A 182 21.63 19.45 6.03
C LEU A 182 20.70 19.86 4.87
N ARG A 183 20.47 19.00 3.86
CA ARG A 183 19.61 19.31 2.69
C ARG A 183 18.73 18.13 2.29
N LEU A 184 18.03 17.56 3.27
CA LEU A 184 16.96 16.59 3.03
C LEU A 184 15.77 17.28 2.35
N ARG A 185 15.32 16.73 1.22
CA ARG A 185 14.02 17.07 0.62
C ARG A 185 12.91 16.85 1.65
N ASP A 186 11.89 17.70 1.66
CA ASP A 186 10.78 17.62 2.63
C ASP A 186 10.06 16.26 2.59
N SER A 187 10.07 15.62 1.42
CA SER A 187 9.54 14.27 1.27
C SER A 187 10.32 13.22 2.09
N VAL A 188 11.64 13.19 1.95
CA VAL A 188 12.52 12.31 2.73
C VAL A 188 12.41 12.62 4.23
N ARG A 189 12.29 13.90 4.62
CA ARG A 189 12.10 14.31 6.02
C ARG A 189 10.79 13.77 6.59
N THR A 190 9.73 13.72 5.78
CA THR A 190 8.42 13.17 6.18
C THR A 190 8.48 11.65 6.35
N LEU A 191 9.10 10.93 5.41
CA LEU A 191 9.34 9.48 5.54
C LEU A 191 10.19 9.16 6.78
N TYR A 192 11.28 9.90 7.00
CA TYR A 192 12.14 9.73 8.17
C TYR A 192 11.37 9.92 9.49
N ARG A 193 10.54 10.96 9.60
CA ARG A 193 9.64 11.16 10.75
C ARG A 193 8.64 10.03 10.92
N GLY A 194 8.12 9.47 9.82
CA GLY A 194 7.26 8.28 9.85
C GLY A 194 7.98 7.04 10.41
N CYS A 195 9.17 6.73 9.91
CA CYS A 195 9.98 5.61 10.41
C CYS A 195 10.36 5.79 11.89
N LEU A 196 10.73 7.00 12.32
CA LEU A 196 10.98 7.29 13.74
C LEU A 196 9.74 7.07 14.61
N ARG A 197 8.54 7.45 14.15
CA ARG A 197 7.30 7.19 14.90
C ARG A 197 7.04 5.70 15.07
N VAL A 198 7.26 4.89 14.04
CA VAL A 198 7.14 3.42 14.14
C VAL A 198 8.14 2.88 15.15
N LEU A 199 9.41 3.30 15.09
CA LEU A 199 10.44 2.86 16.04
C LEU A 199 10.15 3.29 17.48
N LEU A 200 9.61 4.50 17.70
CA LEU A 200 9.24 5.00 19.02
C LEU A 200 8.04 4.24 19.61
N VAL A 201 7.03 3.92 18.79
CA VAL A 201 5.89 3.07 19.20
C VAL A 201 6.39 1.68 19.58
N LEU A 202 7.28 1.08 18.78
CA LEU A 202 7.86 -0.22 19.11
C LEU A 202 8.68 -0.18 20.39
N LEU A 203 9.55 0.82 20.58
CA LEU A 203 10.35 0.97 21.79
C LEU A 203 9.50 1.16 23.06
N HIS A 204 8.33 1.79 22.94
CA HIS A 204 7.42 2.02 24.06
C HIS A 204 6.54 0.80 24.37
N ASP A 205 5.92 0.21 23.34
CA ASP A 205 4.92 -0.86 23.50
C ASP A 205 5.56 -2.27 23.56
N PHE A 206 6.77 -2.44 23.00
CA PHE A 206 7.47 -3.72 22.82
C PHE A 206 9.00 -3.58 23.02
N PRO A 207 9.48 -3.36 24.27
CA PRO A 207 10.90 -3.10 24.55
C PRO A 207 11.83 -4.33 24.55
N GLU A 208 11.28 -5.54 24.39
CA GLU A 208 11.95 -6.87 24.43
C GLU A 208 12.62 -7.31 23.09
#